data_AF-A0A4U2GMG8-F1
#
_entry.id   AF-A0A4U2GMG8-F1
#
_cell.length_a   1.000
_cell.length_b   1.000
_cell.length_c   1.000
_cell.angle_alpha   90.00
_cell.angle_beta   90.00
_cell.angle_gamma   90.00
#
_symmetry.space_group_name_H-M   'P 1'
#
loop_
_entity.id
_entity.type
_entity.pdbx_description
1 polymer ?
#
loop_
_entity_poly.entity_id
_entity_poly.type
_entity_poly.pdbx_seq_one_letter_code
_entity_poly.pdbx_strand_id
1 'polypeptide(L)' 'MKGWATNNNYWSSTANGSNYYNVNLNYGNVNSNNPSNQNYVSCVSG' A
#
# COMPACT_ATOMS: atom_id res chain seq x y z
N MET A 1 12.51 -16.13 0.44
CA MET A 1 11.87 -14.81 0.48
C MET A 1 11.14 -14.60 -0.84
N LYS A 2 9.92 -14.05 -0.85
CA LYS A 2 9.06 -13.98 -2.05
C LYS A 2 9.48 -12.93 -3.10
N GLY A 3 10.56 -12.17 -2.85
CA GLY A 3 11.12 -11.19 -3.80
C GLY A 3 10.41 -9.83 -3.83
N TRP A 4 9.55 -9.55 -2.86
CA TRP A 4 8.75 -8.31 -2.85
C TRP A 4 9.55 -7.16 -2.25
N ALA A 5 9.30 -5.95 -2.75
CA ALA A 5 9.91 -4.72 -2.26
C ALA A 5 9.26 -4.28 -0.94
N THR A 6 9.39 -5.08 0.12
CA THR A 6 8.67 -4.90 1.39
C THR A 6 8.98 -3.60 2.12
N ASN A 7 10.13 -2.98 1.84
CA ASN A 7 10.49 -1.65 2.36
C ASN A 7 9.68 -0.52 1.74
N ASN A 8 8.98 -0.76 0.63
CA ASN A 8 8.08 0.21 0.01
C ASN A 8 6.64 0.02 0.48
N ASN A 9 5.85 1.08 0.33
CA ASN A 9 4.43 1.05 0.64
C ASN A 9 3.64 0.41 -0.51
N TYR A 10 2.60 -0.34 -0.13
CA TYR A 10 1.64 -0.95 -1.02
C TYR A 10 0.26 -0.34 -0.80
N TRP A 11 -0.41 0.07 -1.87
CA TRP A 11 -1.76 0.59 -1.82
C TRP A 11 -2.77 -0.46 -1.34
N SER A 12 -3.76 0.01 -0.59
CA SER A 12 -5.00 -0.69 -0.30
C SER A 12 -6.14 0.00 -1.05
N SER A 13 -7.17 -0.76 -1.42
CA SER A 13 -8.41 -0.23 -1.99
C SER A 13 -9.28 0.50 -0.96
N THR A 14 -8.88 0.53 0.31
CA THR A 14 -9.62 1.19 1.38
C THR A 14 -9.39 2.70 1.32
N ALA A 15 -10.46 3.47 1.12
CA ALA A 15 -10.42 4.94 1.14
C ALA A 15 -10.39 5.50 2.56
N ASN A 16 -9.78 6.68 2.72
CA ASN A 16 -9.77 7.48 3.94
C ASN A 16 -10.00 8.96 3.57
N GLY A 17 -11.28 9.35 3.44
CA GLY A 17 -11.65 10.65 2.88
C GLY A 17 -11.18 10.77 1.42
N SER A 18 -10.41 11.82 1.10
CA SER A 18 -9.81 12.03 -0.24
C SER A 18 -8.51 11.25 -0.48
N ASN A 19 -8.04 10.51 0.53
CA ASN A 19 -6.81 9.71 0.49
C ASN A 19 -7.14 8.22 0.45
N TYR A 20 -6.12 7.39 0.26
CA TYR A 20 -6.21 5.92 0.36
C TYR A 20 -5.25 5.40 1.42
N TYR A 21 -5.56 4.24 2.00
CA TYR A 21 -4.64 3.57 2.91
C TYR A 21 -3.51 2.87 2.13
N ASN A 22 -2.32 2.85 2.72
CA ASN A 22 -1.20 2.06 2.24
C ASN A 22 -0.49 1.36 3.41
N VAL A 23 0.14 0.22 3.11
CA VAL A 23 0.82 -0.61 4.10
C VAL A 23 2.28 -0.83 3.74
N ASN A 24 3.18 -0.70 4.71
CA ASN A 24 4.57 -1.12 4.59
C ASN A 24 4.66 -2.61 4.96
N LEU A 25 5.08 -3.46 4.02
CA LEU A 25 5.10 -4.91 4.24
C LEU A 25 6.30 -5.39 5.07
N ASN A 26 7.27 -4.52 5.38
CA ASN A 26 8.42 -4.86 6.22
C ASN A 26 8.08 -4.79 7.72
N TYR A 27 7.30 -3.78 8.13
CA TYR A 27 6.95 -3.54 9.54
C TYR A 27 5.44 -3.63 9.83
N GLY A 28 4.59 -3.72 8.81
CA GLY A 28 3.13 -3.70 8.96
C GLY A 28 2.54 -2.32 9.25
N ASN A 29 3.31 -1.24 9.10
CA ASN A 29 2.82 0.12 9.33
C ASN A 29 1.75 0.50 8.29
N VAL A 30 0.65 1.11 8.75
CA VAL A 30 -0.45 1.58 7.91
C VAL A 30 -0.49 3.10 7.93
N ASN A 31 -0.49 3.71 6.76
CA ASN A 31 -0.59 5.16 6.58
C ASN A 31 -1.73 5.49 5.63
N SER A 32 -2.03 6.79 5.49
CA SER A 32 -2.97 7.30 4.52
C SER A 32 -2.32 8.39 3.68
N ASN A 33 -2.41 8.24 2.35
CA ASN A 33 -1.71 9.11 1.41
C ASN A 33 -2.63 9.59 0.30
N ASN A 34 -2.29 10.76 -0.26
CA ASN A 34 -2.97 11.29 -1.43
C ASN A 34 -2.80 10.34 -2.63
N PRO A 35 -3.83 10.13 -3.45
CA PRO A 35 -3.77 9.25 -4.63
C PRO A 35 -2.72 9.68 -5.67
N SER A 36 -2.19 10.91 -5.61
CA SER A 36 -1.06 11.32 -6.44
C SER A 36 0.29 10.66 -6.06
N ASN A 37 0.38 10.04 -4.88
CA ASN A 37 1.62 9.40 -4.44
C ASN A 37 1.85 8.06 -5.14
N GLN A 38 3.09 7.83 -5.57
CA GLN A 38 3.47 6.56 -6.19
C GLN A 38 3.73 5.50 -5.11
N ASN A 39 2.92 4.44 -5.10
CA ASN A 39 3.11 3.27 -4.24
C ASN A 39 2.92 1.98 -5.08
N TYR A 40 3.44 0.86 -4.58
CA TYR A 40 3.26 -0.44 -5.23
C TYR A 40 1.83 -0.93 -5.07
N VAL A 41 1.41 -1.85 -5.93
CA VAL A 41 0.12 -2.52 -5.84
C VAL A 41 0.33 -4.03 -5.88
N SER A 42 -0.49 -4.74 -5.13
CA SER A 42 -0.70 -6.18 -5.32
C SER A 42 -2.14 -6.36 -5.76
N CYS A 43 -2.35 -6.92 -6.94
CA CYS A 43 -3.66 -7.41 -7.32
C CYS A 43 -3.99 -8.68 -6.54
N VAL A 44 -5.27 -8.85 -6.21
CA VAL A 44 -5.81 -10.11 -5.68
C VAL A 44 -6.81 -10.62 -6.70
N SER A 45 -6.69 -11.89 -7.09
CA SER A 45 -7.66 -12.57 -7.94
C SER A 45 -8.49 -13.51 -7.08
N GLY A 46 -9.82 -13.43 -7.19
CA GLY A 46 -10.78 -14.34 -6.59
C GLY A 46 -11.19 -15.46 -7.55
#